data_AF-A0A7C9FZC3-F1
#
_entry.id   AF-A0A7C9FZC3-F1
#
_cell.length_a   1.000
_cell.length_b   1.000
_cell.length_c   1.000
_cell.angle_alpha   90.00
_cell.angle_beta   90.00
_cell.angle_gamma   90.00
#
_symmetry.space_group_name_H-M   'P 1'
#
loop_
_entity.id
_entity.type
_entity.pdbx_description
1 polymer ?
#
loop_
_entity_poly.entity_id
_entity_poly.type
_entity_poly.pdbx_seq_one_letter_code
_entity_poly.pdbx_strand_id
1 'polypeptide(L)'
;MMDVQDLSDVLRLVAVDYRAEAVVRELIEAGVGTAENTLIIPEGGFQRSFAREVHDLTQGFDYEDEARNFIKVNVRREGVTDMIPAGLIFQPTIDRAERTTEVMLEDAELHDSEYRDARNFFLPFDAEFGRQRLTVEQFEHQSITDTYARYSQELYEVLWPKLDLELTDFQKATLLEITMEAHQLSGNYPACGRYLEKILGHPVHIAFGSTAEEPEGTLAGVATTGTYPSLGGVP
;
A
#
# COMPACT_ATOMS: atom_id res chain seq x y z
N MET A 1 20.62 19.27 7.52
CA MET A 1 20.12 17.93 7.22
C MET A 1 19.80 17.32 8.57
N MET A 2 18.56 16.91 8.80
CA MET A 2 18.10 16.41 10.11
C MET A 2 18.62 14.98 10.29
N ASP A 3 19.23 14.68 11.43
CA ASP A 3 19.79 13.36 11.71
C ASP A 3 18.67 12.35 12.06
N VAL A 4 18.93 11.05 11.88
CA VAL A 4 17.97 9.97 12.22
C VAL A 4 17.63 10.02 13.72
N GLN A 5 18.58 10.42 14.55
CA GLN A 5 18.38 10.60 15.99
C GLN A 5 17.43 11.76 16.30
N ASP A 6 17.57 12.90 15.61
CA ASP A 6 16.67 14.05 15.77
C ASP A 6 15.23 13.67 15.43
N LEU A 7 15.06 12.84 14.39
CA LEU A 7 13.77 12.34 13.95
C LEU A 7 13.12 11.41 14.97
N SER A 8 13.90 10.53 15.61
CA SER A 8 13.44 9.69 16.72
C SER A 8 12.93 10.55 17.89
N ASP A 9 13.62 11.64 18.21
CA ASP A 9 13.21 12.55 19.29
C ASP A 9 11.94 13.33 18.94
N VAL A 10 11.81 13.80 17.70
CA VAL A 10 10.56 14.43 17.22
C VAL A 10 9.39 13.46 17.30
N LEU A 11 9.56 12.21 16.87
CA LEU A 11 8.51 11.19 16.94
C LEU A 11 8.07 10.91 18.38
N ARG A 12 8.93 11.09 19.39
CA ARG A 12 8.58 10.98 20.80
C ARG A 12 7.75 12.15 21.31
N LEU A 13 7.85 13.32 20.68
CA LEU A 13 7.13 14.54 21.07
C LEU A 13 5.69 14.61 20.53
N VAL A 14 5.40 13.97 19.40
CA VAL A 14 4.05 14.01 18.79
C VAL A 14 3.04 13.33 19.71
N ALA A 15 1.83 13.85 19.93
CA ALA A 15 0.89 13.24 20.90
C ALA A 15 0.26 11.91 20.43
N VAL A 16 0.33 11.61 19.13
CA VAL A 16 -0.34 10.49 18.48
C VAL A 16 0.61 9.30 18.36
N ASP A 17 0.09 8.09 18.58
CA ASP A 17 0.79 6.84 18.30
C ASP A 17 0.56 6.43 16.84
N TYR A 18 1.60 6.53 16.02
CA TYR A 18 1.56 6.14 14.62
C TYR A 18 2.01 4.70 14.44
N ARG A 19 1.42 4.03 13.45
CA ARG A 19 1.93 2.75 12.94
C ARG A 19 3.33 2.93 12.35
N ALA A 20 4.21 1.96 12.59
CA ALA A 20 5.58 2.04 12.10
C ALA A 20 5.66 2.11 10.58
N GLU A 21 4.77 1.38 9.88
CA GLU A 21 4.71 1.39 8.42
C GLU A 21 4.38 2.78 7.86
N ALA A 22 3.45 3.50 8.50
CA ALA A 22 3.08 4.85 8.11
C ALA A 22 4.25 5.83 8.32
N VAL A 23 4.95 5.70 9.46
CA VAL A 23 6.17 6.48 9.72
C VAL A 23 7.20 6.20 8.63
N VAL A 24 7.52 4.93 8.36
CA VAL A 24 8.51 4.55 7.35
C VAL A 24 8.14 5.05 5.96
N ARG A 25 6.87 4.97 5.57
CA ARG A 25 6.39 5.54 4.31
C ARG A 25 6.74 7.03 4.22
N GLU A 26 6.40 7.81 5.24
CA GLU A 26 6.69 9.25 5.29
C GLU A 26 8.21 9.52 5.22
N LEU A 27 9.04 8.70 5.87
CA LEU A 27 10.50 8.84 5.79
C LEU A 27 11.04 8.61 4.38
N ILE A 28 10.47 7.63 3.67
CA ILE A 28 10.83 7.34 2.28
C ILE A 28 10.35 8.46 1.37
N GLU A 29 9.12 8.95 1.53
CA GLU A 29 8.56 10.06 0.75
C GLU A 29 9.31 11.37 0.98
N ALA A 30 9.81 11.59 2.19
CA ALA A 30 10.68 12.73 2.53
C ALA A 30 12.14 12.57 2.04
N GLY A 31 12.50 11.43 1.45
CA GLY A 31 13.85 11.15 0.93
C GLY A 31 14.91 10.89 2.00
N VAL A 32 14.50 10.59 3.24
CA VAL A 32 15.41 10.24 4.34
C VAL A 32 15.96 8.82 4.17
N GLY A 33 15.19 7.94 3.55
CA GLY A 33 15.57 6.55 3.25
C GLY A 33 14.92 6.03 1.98
N THR A 34 15.17 4.76 1.67
CA THR A 34 14.56 3.98 0.60
C THR A 34 13.92 2.72 1.19
N ALA A 35 13.02 2.09 0.44
CA ALA A 35 12.37 0.84 0.86
C ALA A 35 13.38 -0.30 1.10
N GLU A 36 14.54 -0.27 0.43
CA GLU A 36 15.58 -1.31 0.54
C GLU A 36 16.52 -1.07 1.73
N ASN A 37 16.70 0.19 2.15
CA ASN A 37 17.61 0.53 3.24
C ASN A 37 16.90 0.81 4.57
N THR A 38 15.56 0.73 4.62
CA THR A 38 14.78 0.99 5.84
C THR A 38 14.10 -0.30 6.30
N LEU A 39 14.48 -0.78 7.49
CA LEU A 39 14.04 -2.06 8.03
C LEU A 39 13.18 -1.84 9.27
N ILE A 40 12.02 -2.50 9.34
CA ILE A 40 11.16 -2.51 10.53
C ILE A 40 11.54 -3.72 11.37
N ILE A 41 12.06 -3.49 12.58
CA ILE A 41 12.61 -4.55 13.44
C ILE A 41 11.76 -4.69 14.71
N PRO A 42 11.08 -5.83 14.91
CA PRO A 42 10.32 -6.09 16.12
C PRO A 42 11.22 -6.41 17.32
N GLU A 43 10.96 -5.75 18.44
CA GLU A 43 11.67 -5.96 19.72
C GLU A 43 10.83 -6.72 20.75
N GLY A 44 9.58 -7.05 20.44
CA GLY A 44 8.64 -7.74 21.32
C GLY A 44 7.44 -6.89 21.72
N GLY A 45 6.32 -7.56 21.99
CA GLY A 45 5.02 -6.92 22.26
C GLY A 45 4.78 -6.49 23.72
N PHE A 46 5.67 -6.83 24.66
CA PHE A 46 5.40 -6.69 26.10
C PHE A 46 5.01 -5.26 26.51
N GLN A 47 5.65 -4.26 25.91
CA GLN A 47 5.41 -2.85 26.23
C GLN A 47 4.35 -2.18 25.36
N ARG A 48 3.77 -2.89 24.37
CA ARG A 48 2.87 -2.30 23.36
C ARG A 48 1.60 -1.69 23.96
N SER A 49 1.13 -2.23 25.08
CA SER A 49 -0.13 -1.81 25.73
C SER A 49 -0.05 -0.45 26.42
N PHE A 50 1.16 0.04 26.73
CA PHE A 50 1.37 1.30 27.45
C PHE A 50 2.42 2.22 26.80
N ALA A 51 3.02 1.80 25.69
CA ALA A 51 4.01 2.56 24.95
C ALA A 51 3.67 2.63 23.46
N ARG A 52 4.31 3.58 22.78
CA ARG A 52 4.15 3.80 21.34
C ARG A 52 4.63 2.60 20.54
N GLU A 53 4.27 2.55 19.27
CA GLU A 53 4.72 1.46 18.41
C GLU A 53 6.19 1.59 18.12
N VAL A 54 6.59 2.74 17.57
CA VAL A 54 7.99 3.05 17.28
C VAL A 54 8.71 3.29 18.60
N HIS A 55 9.74 2.48 18.86
CA HIS A 55 10.61 2.60 20.03
C HIS A 55 11.66 3.68 19.80
N ASP A 56 12.42 3.52 18.73
CA ASP A 56 13.44 4.42 18.26
C ASP A 56 13.79 4.14 16.78
N LEU A 57 14.52 5.08 16.21
CA LEU A 57 15.16 4.94 14.91
C LEU A 57 16.66 4.88 15.14
N THR A 58 17.31 3.84 14.63
CA THR A 58 18.76 3.67 14.76
C THR A 58 19.39 3.46 13.40
N GLN A 59 20.65 3.89 13.26
CA GLN A 59 21.43 3.60 12.06
C GLN A 59 22.14 2.25 12.24
N GLY A 60 21.91 1.33 11.31
CA GLY A 60 22.65 0.09 11.18
C GLY A 60 23.70 0.19 10.09
N PHE A 61 24.78 -0.57 10.24
CA PHE A 61 25.82 -0.73 9.23
C PHE A 61 25.81 -2.18 8.74
N ASP A 62 25.99 -2.38 7.44
CA ASP A 62 26.30 -3.71 6.91
C ASP A 62 27.71 -4.11 7.36
N TYR A 63 27.87 -5.36 7.80
CA TYR A 63 29.18 -5.87 8.20
C TYR A 63 30.08 -6.18 6.99
N GLU A 64 29.50 -6.45 5.82
CA GLU A 64 30.26 -6.72 4.59
C GLU A 64 30.56 -5.46 3.77
N ASP A 65 29.74 -4.43 3.92
CA ASP A 65 29.85 -3.16 3.19
C ASP A 65 29.54 -1.99 4.13
N GLU A 66 30.55 -1.49 4.86
CA GLU A 66 30.40 -0.36 5.80
C GLU A 66 29.76 0.90 5.16
N ALA A 67 29.72 0.99 3.82
CA ALA A 67 29.06 2.08 3.10
C ALA A 67 27.53 1.92 3.00
N ARG A 68 26.98 0.72 3.25
CA ARG A 68 25.54 0.47 3.29
C ARG A 68 24.97 0.81 4.66
N ASN A 69 24.46 2.03 4.76
CA ASN A 69 23.71 2.51 5.92
C ASN A 69 22.25 2.05 5.82
N PHE A 70 21.79 1.36 6.86
CA PHE A 70 20.40 1.00 7.05
C PHE A 70 19.75 1.86 8.13
N ILE A 71 18.48 2.21 7.95
CA ILE A 71 17.64 2.80 8.99
C ILE A 71 16.84 1.67 9.62
N LYS A 72 17.13 1.34 10.88
CA LYS A 72 16.36 0.38 11.66
C LYS A 72 15.29 1.13 12.43
N VAL A 73 14.04 0.80 12.15
CA VAL A 73 12.87 1.28 12.90
C VAL A 73 12.52 0.18 13.88
N ASN A 74 12.95 0.35 15.13
CA ASN A 74 12.67 -0.64 16.16
C ASN A 74 11.26 -0.44 16.67
N VAL A 75 10.49 -1.52 16.75
CA VAL A 75 9.07 -1.47 17.07
C VAL A 75 8.73 -2.39 18.23
N ARG A 76 7.86 -1.92 19.13
CA ARG A 76 7.32 -2.68 20.25
C ARG A 76 6.23 -3.63 19.78
N ARG A 77 6.58 -4.57 18.93
CA ARG A 77 5.66 -5.55 18.33
C ARG A 77 6.28 -6.94 18.40
N GLU A 78 5.44 -7.95 18.46
CA GLU A 78 5.88 -9.35 18.38
C GLU A 78 6.48 -9.65 17.01
N GLY A 79 7.67 -10.25 17.03
CA GLY A 79 8.33 -10.81 15.85
C GLY A 79 8.06 -12.31 15.72
N VAL A 80 8.67 -12.95 14.72
CA VAL A 80 8.54 -14.39 14.48
C VAL A 80 8.96 -15.20 15.71
N THR A 81 10.06 -14.80 16.37
CA THR A 81 10.57 -15.50 17.56
C THR A 81 9.56 -15.50 18.71
N ASP A 82 8.74 -14.45 18.83
CA ASP A 82 7.74 -14.35 19.90
C ASP A 82 6.48 -15.21 19.63
N MET A 83 6.26 -15.57 18.36
CA MET A 83 5.10 -16.35 17.92
C MET A 83 5.34 -17.87 17.95
N ILE A 84 6.61 -18.31 17.99
CA ILE A 84 6.95 -19.72 18.00
C ILE A 84 6.99 -20.29 19.43
N PRO A 85 6.62 -21.57 19.63
CA PRO A 85 6.71 -22.21 20.94
C PRO A 85 8.12 -22.17 21.52
N ALA A 86 8.24 -21.76 22.78
CA ALA A 86 9.50 -21.66 23.52
C ALA A 86 10.37 -22.92 23.43
N GLY A 87 9.75 -24.12 23.50
CA GLY A 87 10.44 -25.40 23.42
C GLY A 87 11.15 -25.71 22.09
N LEU A 88 10.89 -24.91 21.04
CA LEU A 88 11.63 -24.99 19.77
C LEU A 88 12.92 -24.15 19.79
N ILE A 89 12.95 -23.11 20.63
CA ILE A 89 14.12 -22.22 20.80
C ILE A 89 15.01 -22.76 21.91
N PHE A 90 14.41 -23.01 23.08
CA PHE A 90 15.11 -23.37 24.29
C PHE A 90 14.52 -24.62 24.93
N GLN A 91 15.39 -25.54 25.33
CA GLN A 91 15.03 -26.71 26.12
C GLN A 91 15.82 -26.66 27.42
N PRO A 92 15.15 -26.60 28.60
CA PRO A 92 15.85 -26.57 29.87
C PRO A 92 16.71 -27.83 30.03
N THR A 93 17.99 -27.64 30.31
CA THR A 93 18.94 -28.74 30.50
C THR A 93 18.90 -29.30 31.93
N ILE A 94 18.20 -28.63 32.85
CA ILE A 94 18.17 -28.98 34.27
C ILE A 94 17.20 -30.11 34.57
N ASP A 95 17.72 -31.19 35.17
CA ASP A 95 16.89 -32.25 35.73
C ASP A 95 16.23 -31.81 37.04
N ARG A 96 14.96 -32.20 37.27
CA ARG A 96 14.11 -31.64 38.36
C ARG A 96 14.69 -31.81 39.78
N ALA A 97 15.68 -32.69 39.95
CA ALA A 97 16.29 -33.03 41.23
C ALA A 97 17.47 -32.13 41.66
N GLU A 98 18.07 -31.33 40.77
CA GLU A 98 19.31 -30.58 41.02
C GLU A 98 19.13 -29.04 40.99
N ARG A 99 17.93 -28.55 41.31
CA ARG A 99 17.60 -27.12 41.30
C ARG A 99 18.23 -26.36 42.47
N THR A 100 19.50 -26.02 42.35
CA THR A 100 20.18 -25.04 43.21
C THR A 100 20.01 -23.64 42.61
N THR A 101 20.08 -22.60 43.43
CA THR A 101 19.96 -21.19 43.01
C THR A 101 20.92 -20.81 41.90
N GLU A 102 22.17 -21.28 41.97
CA GLU A 102 23.22 -21.04 41.00
C GLU A 102 22.87 -21.65 39.63
N VAL A 103 22.35 -22.88 39.65
CA VAL A 103 21.94 -23.61 38.44
C VAL A 103 20.74 -22.94 37.77
N MET A 104 19.80 -22.40 38.55
CA MET A 104 18.67 -21.64 38.01
C MET A 104 19.09 -20.32 37.35
N LEU A 105 20.15 -19.68 37.86
CA LEU A 105 20.69 -18.47 37.25
C LEU A 105 21.38 -18.79 35.92
N GLU A 106 22.19 -19.85 35.88
CA GLU A 106 22.87 -20.30 34.66
C GLU A 106 21.87 -20.66 33.53
N ASP A 107 20.78 -21.36 33.86
CA ASP A 107 19.74 -21.72 32.88
C ASP A 107 18.94 -20.50 32.41
N ALA A 108 18.77 -19.47 33.25
CA ALA A 108 18.18 -18.20 32.85
C ALA A 108 19.10 -17.41 31.89
N GLU A 109 20.41 -17.39 32.16
CA GLU A 109 21.39 -16.77 31.26
C GLU A 109 21.45 -17.49 29.91
N LEU A 110 21.43 -18.84 29.93
CA LEU A 110 21.39 -19.66 28.72
C LEU A 110 20.10 -19.42 27.92
N HIS A 111 18.95 -19.39 28.60
CA HIS A 111 17.68 -19.05 27.99
C HIS A 111 17.74 -17.69 27.28
N ASP A 112 18.24 -16.65 27.95
CA ASP A 112 18.35 -15.31 27.36
C ASP A 112 19.31 -15.27 26.16
N SER A 113 20.40 -16.06 26.18
CA SER A 113 21.30 -16.17 25.04
C SER A 113 20.67 -16.86 23.84
N GLU A 114 19.98 -17.98 24.05
CA GLU A 114 19.35 -18.77 22.99
C GLU A 114 18.22 -17.96 22.32
N TYR A 115 17.46 -17.19 23.10
CA TYR A 115 16.46 -16.28 22.56
C TYR A 115 17.07 -15.12 21.78
N ARG A 116 18.22 -14.59 22.22
CA ARG A 116 18.94 -13.54 21.47
C ARG A 116 19.45 -14.09 20.13
N ASP A 117 20.00 -15.29 20.13
CA ASP A 117 20.50 -15.93 18.91
C ASP A 117 19.35 -16.31 17.97
N ALA A 118 18.23 -16.80 18.50
CA ALA A 118 17.03 -17.03 17.72
C ALA A 118 16.48 -15.75 17.09
N ARG A 119 16.48 -14.63 17.81
CA ARG A 119 16.08 -13.32 17.25
C ARG A 119 17.00 -12.88 16.12
N ASN A 120 18.32 -13.06 16.28
CA ASN A 120 19.27 -12.78 15.21
C ASN A 120 19.05 -13.70 14.00
N PHE A 121 18.76 -14.97 14.23
CA PHE A 121 18.47 -15.94 13.17
C PHE A 121 17.19 -15.61 12.39
N PHE A 122 16.13 -15.18 13.08
CA PHE A 122 14.85 -14.83 12.46
C PHE A 122 14.78 -13.38 11.95
N LEU A 123 15.76 -12.54 12.25
CA LEU A 123 15.80 -11.13 11.86
C LEU A 123 15.51 -10.88 10.36
N PRO A 124 16.06 -11.66 9.41
CA PRO A 124 15.76 -11.45 7.99
C PRO A 124 14.29 -11.70 7.65
N PHE A 125 13.64 -12.66 8.31
CA PHE A 125 12.23 -12.94 8.12
C PHE A 125 11.37 -11.82 8.70
N ASP A 126 11.69 -11.35 9.91
CA ASP A 126 11.01 -10.21 10.52
C ASP A 126 11.10 -8.95 9.67
N ALA A 127 12.28 -8.66 9.12
CA ALA A 127 12.50 -7.55 8.20
C ALA A 127 11.65 -7.68 6.93
N GLU A 128 11.55 -8.88 6.35
CA GLU A 128 10.69 -9.14 5.18
C GLU A 128 9.21 -8.98 5.48
N PHE A 129 8.72 -9.45 6.64
CA PHE A 129 7.36 -9.17 7.07
C PHE A 129 7.10 -7.67 7.21
N GLY A 130 8.07 -6.92 7.76
CA GLY A 130 8.05 -5.47 7.79
C GLY A 130 7.91 -4.85 6.39
N ARG A 131 8.71 -5.31 5.42
CA ARG A 131 8.68 -4.83 4.03
C ARG A 131 7.34 -5.09 3.35
N GLN A 132 6.76 -6.27 3.55
CA GLN A 132 5.43 -6.59 3.02
C GLN A 132 4.35 -5.67 3.61
N ARG A 133 4.40 -5.41 4.93
CA ARG A 133 3.45 -4.49 5.57
C ARG A 133 3.61 -3.04 5.09
N LEU A 134 4.85 -2.58 4.90
CA LEU A 134 5.12 -1.27 4.29
C LEU A 134 4.53 -1.18 2.87
N THR A 135 4.65 -2.26 2.09
CA THR A 135 4.10 -2.32 0.73
C THR A 135 2.57 -2.20 0.75
N VAL A 136 1.90 -2.86 1.70
CA VAL A 136 0.46 -2.72 1.93
C VAL A 136 0.09 -1.30 2.35
N GLU A 137 0.81 -0.69 3.30
CA GLU A 137 0.56 0.69 3.74
C GLU A 137 0.72 1.70 2.60
N GLN A 138 1.77 1.57 1.78
CA GLN A 138 1.98 2.40 0.59
C GLN A 138 0.83 2.24 -0.41
N PHE A 139 0.37 1.01 -0.59
CA PHE A 139 -0.74 0.69 -1.46
C PHE A 139 -2.06 1.28 -0.96
N GLU A 140 -2.37 1.14 0.34
CA GLU A 140 -3.55 1.73 0.96
C GLU A 140 -3.52 3.26 0.87
N HIS A 141 -2.39 3.89 1.18
CA HIS A 141 -2.23 5.34 1.12
C HIS A 141 -2.46 5.91 -0.28
N GLN A 142 -1.89 5.28 -1.30
CA GLN A 142 -2.08 5.69 -2.69
C GLN A 142 -3.52 5.46 -3.16
N SER A 143 -4.15 4.37 -2.72
CA SER A 143 -5.56 4.11 -3.02
C SER A 143 -6.50 5.17 -2.46
N ILE A 144 -6.16 5.78 -1.32
CA ILE A 144 -6.94 6.87 -0.71
C ILE A 144 -6.66 8.21 -1.42
N THR A 145 -5.41 8.45 -1.80
CA THR A 145 -4.98 9.74 -2.38
C THR A 145 -5.38 9.87 -3.85
N ASP A 146 -5.34 8.76 -4.59
CA ASP A 146 -5.62 8.69 -6.02
C ASP A 146 -6.50 7.46 -6.33
N THR A 147 -7.77 7.56 -5.91
CA THR A 147 -8.77 6.46 -5.93
C THR A 147 -8.83 5.68 -7.25
N TYR A 148 -8.54 6.35 -8.37
CA TYR A 148 -8.62 5.76 -9.70
C TYR A 148 -7.25 5.51 -10.35
N ALA A 149 -6.15 6.10 -9.89
CA ALA A 149 -4.90 6.08 -10.67
C ALA A 149 -4.28 4.67 -10.70
N ARG A 150 -4.24 3.98 -9.55
CA ARG A 150 -3.49 2.72 -9.44
C ARG A 150 -4.28 1.47 -9.86
N TYR A 151 -5.58 1.39 -9.55
CA TYR A 151 -6.45 0.30 -10.02
C TYR A 151 -7.07 0.55 -11.39
N SER A 152 -6.75 1.69 -12.04
CA SER A 152 -7.33 2.02 -13.34
C SER A 152 -7.12 0.89 -14.32
N GLN A 153 -5.95 0.26 -14.30
CA GLN A 153 -5.58 -0.81 -15.22
C GLN A 153 -6.35 -2.11 -14.93
N GLU A 154 -6.30 -2.63 -13.69
CA GLU A 154 -6.96 -3.89 -13.35
C GLU A 154 -8.49 -3.78 -13.44
N LEU A 155 -9.06 -2.67 -12.96
CA LEU A 155 -10.50 -2.44 -13.07
C LEU A 155 -10.92 -2.22 -14.52
N TYR A 156 -10.09 -1.55 -15.34
CA TYR A 156 -10.36 -1.40 -16.77
C TYR A 156 -10.34 -2.75 -17.48
N GLU A 157 -9.37 -3.62 -17.21
CA GLU A 157 -9.31 -4.97 -17.79
C GLU A 157 -10.52 -5.84 -17.39
N VAL A 158 -10.99 -5.72 -16.14
CA VAL A 158 -12.17 -6.47 -15.66
C VAL A 158 -13.47 -5.94 -16.27
N LEU A 159 -13.64 -4.62 -16.33
CA LEU A 159 -14.89 -3.99 -16.77
C LEU A 159 -14.98 -3.87 -18.30
N TRP A 160 -13.85 -3.70 -19.00
CA TRP A 160 -13.74 -3.65 -20.47
C TRP A 160 -12.68 -4.59 -21.03
N PRO A 161 -12.81 -5.92 -20.86
CA PRO A 161 -11.82 -6.90 -21.32
C PRO A 161 -11.60 -6.94 -22.85
N LYS A 162 -12.45 -6.25 -23.63
CA LYS A 162 -12.41 -6.23 -25.11
C LYS A 162 -12.15 -4.84 -25.69
N LEU A 163 -11.90 -3.83 -24.85
CA LEU A 163 -11.68 -2.47 -25.32
C LEU A 163 -10.21 -2.27 -25.64
N ASP A 164 -9.87 -2.57 -26.90
CA ASP A 164 -8.52 -2.45 -27.46
C ASP A 164 -8.23 -0.99 -27.87
N LEU A 165 -8.20 -0.10 -26.88
CA LEU A 165 -7.87 1.31 -27.06
C LEU A 165 -6.70 1.67 -26.15
N GLU A 166 -5.67 2.30 -26.72
CA GLU A 166 -4.58 2.89 -25.95
C GLU A 166 -5.08 4.18 -25.28
N LEU A 167 -5.59 4.05 -24.06
CA LEU A 167 -6.06 5.16 -23.24
C LEU A 167 -4.98 5.58 -22.24
N THR A 168 -4.88 6.89 -21.99
CA THR A 168 -4.09 7.44 -20.87
C THR A 168 -4.72 7.07 -19.53
N ASP A 169 -3.94 7.09 -18.45
CA ASP A 169 -4.43 6.77 -17.09
C ASP A 169 -5.59 7.67 -16.67
N PHE A 170 -5.55 8.95 -17.07
CA PHE A 170 -6.64 9.90 -16.86
C PHE A 170 -7.93 9.51 -17.61
N GLN A 171 -7.82 9.04 -18.86
CA GLN A 171 -8.96 8.58 -19.65
C GLN A 171 -9.55 7.28 -19.07
N LYS A 172 -8.71 6.36 -18.62
CA LYS A 172 -9.17 5.13 -17.93
C LYS A 172 -9.90 5.46 -16.62
N ALA A 173 -9.35 6.37 -15.82
CA ALA A 173 -10.00 6.85 -14.60
C ALA A 173 -11.36 7.51 -14.89
N THR A 174 -11.44 8.34 -15.93
CA THR A 174 -12.70 8.97 -16.35
C THR A 174 -13.73 7.93 -16.84
N LEU A 175 -13.28 6.90 -17.57
CA LEU A 175 -14.16 5.83 -18.02
C LEU A 175 -14.71 5.00 -16.86
N LEU A 176 -13.88 4.74 -15.85
CA LEU A 176 -14.30 4.10 -14.60
C LEU A 176 -15.34 4.96 -13.86
N GLU A 177 -15.10 6.27 -13.75
CA GLU A 177 -16.05 7.23 -13.17
C GLU A 177 -17.42 7.18 -13.89
N ILE A 178 -17.41 7.23 -15.23
CA ILE A 178 -18.63 7.12 -16.05
C ILE A 178 -19.40 5.84 -15.76
N THR A 179 -18.69 4.76 -15.46
CA THR A 179 -19.31 3.43 -15.38
C THR A 179 -19.94 3.17 -14.05
N MET A 180 -19.32 3.67 -12.99
CA MET A 180 -19.94 3.73 -11.68
C MET A 180 -21.20 4.61 -11.71
N GLU A 181 -21.16 5.70 -12.47
CA GLU A 181 -22.27 6.66 -12.59
C GLU A 181 -23.15 6.47 -13.84
N ALA A 182 -23.08 5.31 -14.50
CA ALA A 182 -23.76 5.09 -15.79
C ALA A 182 -25.28 5.28 -15.69
N HIS A 183 -25.85 4.91 -14.55
CA HIS A 183 -27.26 5.09 -14.25
C HIS A 183 -27.69 6.57 -14.14
N GLN A 184 -26.79 7.46 -13.71
CA GLN A 184 -27.03 8.91 -13.64
C GLN A 184 -26.80 9.61 -14.97
N LEU A 185 -25.92 9.06 -15.82
CA LEU A 185 -25.60 9.59 -17.13
C LEU A 185 -26.65 9.26 -18.19
N SER A 186 -27.31 8.11 -18.07
CA SER A 186 -28.36 7.68 -18.99
C SER A 186 -29.50 8.71 -19.06
N GLY A 187 -29.65 9.37 -20.21
CA GLY A 187 -30.68 10.39 -20.45
C GLY A 187 -30.29 11.82 -20.05
N ASN A 188 -29.12 12.05 -19.44
CA ASN A 188 -28.61 13.37 -19.10
C ASN A 188 -27.57 13.86 -20.13
N TYR A 189 -28.05 14.36 -21.27
CA TYR A 189 -27.20 14.78 -22.39
C TYR A 189 -26.16 15.86 -22.04
N PRO A 190 -26.48 16.89 -21.21
CA PRO A 190 -25.47 17.82 -20.74
C PRO A 190 -24.33 17.13 -19.96
N ALA A 191 -24.64 16.15 -19.12
CA ALA A 191 -23.63 15.39 -18.39
C ALA A 191 -22.81 14.51 -19.34
N CYS A 192 -23.46 13.78 -20.26
CA CYS A 192 -22.77 12.98 -21.28
C CYS A 192 -21.79 13.82 -22.11
N GLY A 193 -22.17 15.03 -22.51
CA GLY A 193 -21.30 15.96 -23.25
C GLY A 193 -20.04 16.30 -22.47
N ARG A 194 -20.16 16.62 -21.17
CA ARG A 194 -19.02 16.94 -20.30
C ARG A 194 -18.07 15.76 -20.10
N TYR A 195 -18.60 14.55 -19.96
CA TYR A 195 -17.78 13.34 -19.82
C TYR A 195 -17.08 12.96 -21.12
N LEU A 196 -17.75 13.12 -22.27
CA LEU A 196 -17.12 12.93 -23.58
C LEU A 196 -16.04 13.97 -23.84
N GLU A 197 -16.27 15.23 -23.46
CA GLU A 197 -15.26 16.28 -23.52
C GLU A 197 -14.03 15.95 -22.64
N LYS A 198 -14.24 15.46 -21.41
CA LYS A 198 -13.16 14.98 -20.54
C LYS A 198 -12.35 13.84 -21.17
N ILE A 199 -13.02 12.84 -21.78
CA ILE A 199 -12.34 11.69 -22.39
C ILE A 199 -11.58 12.09 -23.65
N LEU A 200 -12.22 12.87 -24.53
CA LEU A 200 -11.67 13.23 -25.83
C LEU A 200 -10.68 14.38 -25.75
N GLY A 201 -10.69 15.19 -24.68
CA GLY A 201 -9.87 16.39 -24.54
C GLY A 201 -10.28 17.53 -25.48
N HIS A 202 -11.46 17.43 -26.11
CA HIS A 202 -11.98 18.39 -27.09
C HIS A 202 -13.42 18.78 -26.72
N PRO A 203 -13.86 20.01 -27.00
CA PRO A 203 -15.22 20.44 -26.71
C PRO A 203 -16.25 19.60 -27.49
N VAL A 204 -17.24 19.05 -26.79
CA VAL A 204 -18.28 18.20 -27.38
C VAL A 204 -19.65 18.87 -27.22
N HIS A 205 -20.38 18.98 -28.34
CA HIS A 205 -21.77 19.43 -28.36
C HIS A 205 -22.68 18.29 -28.85
N ILE A 206 -23.65 17.90 -28.02
CA ILE A 206 -24.65 16.88 -28.36
C ILE A 206 -25.91 17.59 -28.84
N ALA A 207 -26.31 17.35 -30.09
CA ALA A 207 -27.55 17.84 -30.68
C ALA A 207 -28.40 16.66 -31.16
N PHE A 208 -29.72 16.78 -31.03
CA PHE A 208 -30.65 15.82 -31.63
C PHE A 208 -30.84 16.17 -33.10
N GLY A 209 -30.48 15.25 -33.98
CA GLY A 209 -30.95 15.30 -35.37
C GLY A 209 -32.39 14.81 -35.42
N SER A 210 -33.35 15.69 -35.72
CA SER A 210 -34.54 15.21 -36.43
C SER A 210 -34.07 14.79 -37.81
N THR A 211 -34.33 13.55 -38.23
CA THR A 211 -34.08 13.13 -39.61
C THR A 211 -34.95 13.98 -40.55
N ALA A 212 -34.41 15.10 -40.98
CA ALA A 212 -34.94 15.95 -42.04
C ALA A 212 -33.76 16.70 -42.65
N GLU A 213 -33.41 16.26 -43.85
CA GLU A 213 -32.56 16.89 -44.86
C GLU A 213 -31.05 16.97 -44.56
N GLU A 214 -30.29 16.20 -45.34
CA GLU A 214 -28.85 16.38 -45.51
C GLU A 214 -28.55 17.81 -45.99
N PRO A 215 -27.69 18.59 -45.31
CA PRO A 215 -27.06 19.72 -45.95
C PRO A 215 -25.84 19.19 -46.73
N GLU A 216 -25.87 19.39 -48.05
CA GLU A 216 -24.70 19.18 -48.90
C GLU A 216 -23.50 19.98 -48.37
N GLY A 217 -22.44 19.25 -48.03
CA GLY A 217 -21.09 19.79 -47.89
C GLY A 217 -20.75 20.36 -46.51
N THR A 218 -20.08 19.55 -45.68
CA THR A 218 -18.83 19.91 -44.99
C THR A 218 -18.23 18.65 -44.34
N LEU A 219 -16.93 18.44 -44.58
CA LEU A 219 -16.10 17.37 -44.03
C LEU A 219 -15.90 17.54 -42.52
N ALA A 220 -16.44 16.63 -41.70
CA ALA A 220 -15.88 16.16 -40.43
C ALA A 220 -16.77 15.04 -39.88
N GLY A 221 -16.16 13.95 -39.39
CA GLY A 221 -16.85 12.71 -39.04
C GLY A 221 -18.06 12.88 -38.11
N VAL A 222 -19.25 12.63 -38.66
CA VAL A 222 -20.48 12.43 -37.90
C VAL A 222 -20.61 10.94 -37.65
N ALA A 223 -20.45 10.50 -36.39
CA ALA A 223 -20.78 9.14 -36.00
C ALA A 223 -22.30 9.06 -35.73
N THR A 224 -23.05 8.65 -36.74
CA THR A 224 -24.50 8.44 -36.65
C THR A 224 -24.77 7.12 -35.91
N THR A 225 -25.45 7.18 -34.76
CA THR A 225 -25.94 5.97 -34.07
C THR A 225 -26.94 5.24 -34.95
N GLY A 226 -26.67 3.95 -35.20
CA GLY A 226 -27.40 3.10 -36.13
C GLY A 226 -28.90 3.03 -35.87
N THR A 227 -29.65 3.06 -36.97
CA THR A 227 -31.10 2.88 -37.04
C THR A 227 -31.48 1.46 -36.59
N TYR A 228 -32.26 1.34 -35.53
CA TYR A 228 -32.94 0.08 -35.20
C TYR A 228 -34.09 -0.14 -36.19
N PRO A 229 -34.23 -1.33 -36.81
CA PRO A 229 -35.41 -1.64 -37.60
C PRO A 229 -36.61 -1.76 -36.65
N SER A 230 -37.61 -0.91 -36.87
CA SER A 230 -38.90 -0.97 -36.19
C SER A 230 -39.52 -2.35 -36.36
N LEU A 231 -39.81 -3.02 -35.25
CA LEU A 231 -40.62 -4.23 -35.22
C LEU A 231 -41.98 -3.93 -35.87
N GLY A 232 -42.21 -4.56 -37.02
CA GLY A 232 -43.49 -4.51 -37.72
C GLY A 232 -44.62 -4.99 -36.81
N GLY A 233 -45.69 -4.21 -36.77
CA GLY A 233 -46.94 -4.59 -36.15
C GLY A 233 -47.47 -5.91 -36.74
N VAL A 234 -47.90 -6.79 -35.86
CA VAL A 234 -48.71 -7.96 -36.22
C VAL A 234 -50.17 -7.59 -35.99
N PRO A 235 -51.09 -7.93 -36.92
CA PRO A 235 -52.53 -7.70 -36.76
C PRO A 235 -53.17 -8.49 -35.62
#